data_AF-A0A3R7Y306-F1
#
_entry.id   AF-A0A3R7Y306-F1
#
_cell.length_a   1.000
_cell.length_b   1.000
_cell.length_c   1.000
_cell.angle_alpha   90.00
_cell.angle_beta   90.00
_cell.angle_gamma   90.00
#
_symmetry.space_group_name_H-M   'P 1'
#
loop_
_entity.id
_entity.type
_entity.pdbx_description
1 polymer ?
#
loop_
_entity_poly.entity_id
_entity_poly.type
_entity_poly.pdbx_seq_one_letter_code
_entity_poly.pdbx_strand_id
1 'polypeptide(L)'
;MTTPVAAIVDLQERLAKLAPKLALQPMPKIAVAKGKHGTKTSSALRGVDLLLALCATDDQREQVVELVEKYNPSELELALTGAFDAKTNKFNLTKAVFLTDDQLVVHRFVELIELQLEDPESAAGSVALLLTENGHSAADTHVAEECLTIAYALQTLLRAFPSIPLAIQGLAVEIDDATNIVDVFGPLFFAPKKAKISDKKHTMEASHTPKKRKNRVGAKYTLLFSHGNAEDLGMVYDWFREVSRRINVRPHIIVVQSTDVHILQVNVMAYDYTGYGISLGIPSEEAVYSDIEAAFAYLVNVKKTRPEHILL
;
A
#
# COMPACT_ATOMS: atom_id res chain seq x y z
N MET A 1 -5.56 -7.26 -38.90
CA MET A 1 -5.37 -6.22 -37.88
C MET A 1 -5.44 -6.91 -36.52
N THR A 2 -4.41 -6.78 -35.69
CA THR A 2 -4.40 -7.28 -34.31
C THR A 2 -5.37 -6.46 -33.48
N THR A 3 -6.25 -7.09 -32.70
CA THR A 3 -7.17 -6.35 -31.81
C THR A 3 -6.39 -5.80 -30.61
N PRO A 4 -6.86 -4.72 -29.94
CA PRO A 4 -6.21 -4.21 -28.74
C PRO A 4 -6.05 -5.27 -27.63
N VAL A 5 -7.04 -6.15 -27.48
CA VAL A 5 -6.99 -7.28 -26.53
C VAL A 5 -5.92 -8.29 -26.91
N ALA A 6 -5.81 -8.64 -28.20
CA ALA A 6 -4.76 -9.54 -28.67
C ALA A 6 -3.35 -8.96 -28.45
N ALA A 7 -3.19 -7.64 -28.64
CA ALA A 7 -1.93 -6.95 -28.35
C ALA A 7 -1.58 -6.97 -26.84
N ILE A 8 -2.57 -6.81 -25.95
CA ILE A 8 -2.36 -6.93 -24.50
C ILE A 8 -1.87 -8.33 -24.13
N VAL A 9 -2.50 -9.38 -24.69
CA VAL A 9 -2.09 -10.76 -24.42
C VAL A 9 -0.66 -11.02 -24.89
N ASP A 10 -0.31 -10.59 -26.11
CA ASP A 10 1.05 -10.72 -26.64
C ASP A 10 2.10 -10.02 -25.77
N LEU A 11 1.85 -8.77 -25.37
CA LEU A 11 2.77 -8.01 -24.51
C LEU A 11 2.92 -8.66 -23.12
N GLN A 12 1.83 -9.17 -22.53
CA GLN A 12 1.90 -9.90 -21.26
C GLN A 12 2.75 -11.17 -21.37
N GLU A 13 2.58 -11.95 -22.44
CA GLU A 13 3.36 -13.17 -22.66
C GLU A 13 4.84 -12.87 -22.88
N ARG A 14 5.17 -11.81 -23.62
CA ARG A 14 6.56 -11.39 -23.82
C ARG A 14 7.19 -10.90 -22.51
N LEU A 15 6.48 -10.05 -21.75
CA LEU A 15 6.98 -9.54 -20.48
C LEU A 15 7.20 -10.67 -19.47
N ALA A 16 6.28 -11.65 -19.41
CA ALA A 16 6.42 -12.82 -18.53
C ALA A 16 7.61 -13.71 -18.91
N LYS A 17 8.01 -13.75 -20.18
CA LYS A 17 9.21 -14.47 -20.62
C LYS A 17 10.50 -13.75 -20.25
N LEU A 18 10.53 -12.42 -20.36
CA LEU A 18 11.70 -11.61 -20.07
C LEU A 18 11.90 -11.39 -18.56
N ALA A 19 10.82 -11.21 -17.80
CA ALA A 19 10.83 -10.92 -16.37
C ALA A 19 9.94 -11.88 -15.55
N PRO A 20 10.25 -13.20 -15.49
CA PRO A 20 9.39 -14.21 -14.87
C PRO A 20 9.37 -14.19 -13.33
N LYS A 21 10.33 -13.55 -12.68
CA LYS A 21 10.52 -13.58 -11.22
C LYS A 21 10.26 -12.22 -10.58
N LEU A 22 11.06 -11.21 -10.93
CA LEU A 22 10.85 -9.82 -10.52
C LEU A 22 10.07 -9.12 -11.62
N ALA A 23 8.74 -9.16 -11.51
CA ALA A 23 7.85 -8.69 -12.55
C ALA A 23 7.73 -7.16 -12.51
N LEU A 24 7.87 -6.51 -13.67
CA LEU A 24 7.31 -5.18 -13.86
C LEU A 24 5.79 -5.31 -13.82
N GLN A 25 5.10 -4.47 -13.06
CA GLN A 25 3.65 -4.58 -12.89
C GLN A 25 2.88 -3.43 -13.56
N PRO A 26 2.56 -3.56 -14.87
CA PRO A 26 1.56 -2.74 -15.53
C PRO A 26 0.21 -2.78 -14.83
N MET A 27 -0.35 -1.60 -14.54
CA MET A 27 -1.60 -1.47 -13.80
C MET A 27 -2.65 -0.64 -14.57
N PRO A 28 -3.90 -1.13 -14.65
CA PRO A 28 -4.97 -0.42 -15.34
C PRO A 28 -5.48 0.76 -14.53
N LYS A 29 -6.45 1.50 -15.09
CA LYS A 29 -7.32 2.35 -14.28
C LYS A 29 -8.28 1.45 -13.51
N ILE A 30 -8.11 1.40 -12.20
CA ILE A 30 -8.98 0.62 -11.32
C ILE A 30 -10.21 1.47 -11.00
N ALA A 31 -11.38 0.91 -11.23
CA ALA A 31 -12.62 1.43 -10.67
C ALA A 31 -12.71 0.95 -9.23
N VAL A 32 -12.53 1.87 -8.27
CA VAL A 32 -12.87 1.63 -6.88
C VAL A 32 -14.23 2.28 -6.64
N ALA A 33 -15.14 1.58 -5.96
CA ALA A 33 -16.41 2.16 -5.55
C ALA A 33 -16.14 3.45 -4.75
N LYS A 34 -16.93 4.51 -4.98
CA LYS A 34 -16.85 5.73 -4.17
C LYS A 34 -17.21 5.35 -2.72
N GLY A 35 -16.21 5.09 -1.89
CA GLY A 35 -16.39 4.90 -0.47
C GLY A 35 -16.96 6.17 0.18
N LYS A 36 -17.59 6.02 1.35
CA LYS A 36 -18.08 7.13 2.19
C LYS A 36 -16.95 8.06 2.67
N HIS A 37 -15.69 7.63 2.56
CA HIS A 37 -14.50 8.42 2.86
C HIS A 37 -13.82 8.85 1.56
N GLY A 38 -13.60 10.16 1.44
CA GLY A 38 -13.21 10.89 0.23
C GLY A 38 -12.25 10.16 -0.72
N THR A 39 -12.61 10.21 -2.00
CA THR A 39 -11.90 9.57 -3.11
C THR A 39 -10.45 10.05 -3.24
N LYS A 40 -9.48 9.15 -3.02
CA LYS A 40 -8.16 9.26 -3.68
C LYS A 40 -8.35 8.94 -5.17
N THR A 41 -7.86 9.79 -6.05
CA THR A 41 -7.84 9.55 -7.50
C THR A 41 -7.20 8.20 -7.81
N SER A 42 -7.88 7.36 -8.60
CA SER A 42 -7.57 5.92 -8.77
C SER A 42 -6.27 5.60 -9.53
N SER A 43 -5.44 6.59 -9.87
CA SER A 43 -4.25 6.39 -10.69
C SER A 43 -3.11 5.65 -9.98
N ALA A 44 -3.01 5.75 -8.64
CA ALA A 44 -1.83 5.38 -7.88
C ALA A 44 -2.03 4.28 -6.81
N LEU A 45 -3.22 3.70 -6.66
CA LEU A 45 -3.44 2.66 -5.63
C LEU A 45 -2.62 1.40 -5.93
N ARG A 46 -1.75 1.00 -4.99
CA ARG A 46 -0.86 -0.16 -5.08
C ARG A 46 -0.75 -0.85 -3.72
N GLY A 47 -0.27 -2.08 -3.71
CA GLY A 47 0.05 -2.79 -2.47
C GLY A 47 -1.10 -2.81 -1.47
N VAL A 48 -0.81 -2.47 -0.22
CA VAL A 48 -1.80 -2.40 0.88
C VAL A 48 -2.90 -1.37 0.57
N ASP A 49 -2.54 -0.21 0.01
CA ASP A 49 -3.50 0.87 -0.27
C ASP A 49 -4.60 0.41 -1.24
N LEU A 50 -4.26 -0.47 -2.20
CA LEU A 50 -5.27 -1.07 -3.08
C LEU A 50 -6.23 -1.99 -2.32
N LEU A 51 -5.74 -2.85 -1.44
CA LEU A 51 -6.59 -3.76 -0.65
C LEU A 51 -7.51 -2.97 0.30
N LEU A 52 -6.98 -1.94 0.95
CA LEU A 52 -7.74 -1.06 1.82
C LEU A 52 -8.81 -0.28 1.05
N ALA A 53 -8.48 0.19 -0.15
CA ALA A 53 -9.45 0.92 -1.00
C ALA A 53 -10.64 0.05 -1.42
N LEU A 54 -10.47 -1.28 -1.51
CA LEU A 54 -11.53 -2.21 -1.84
C LEU A 54 -12.46 -2.55 -0.66
N CYS A 55 -12.05 -2.27 0.58
CA CYS A 55 -12.85 -2.54 1.77
C CYS A 55 -14.03 -1.57 1.91
N ALA A 56 -15.19 -2.10 2.30
CA ALA A 56 -16.42 -1.34 2.52
C ALA A 56 -16.51 -0.77 3.95
N THR A 57 -15.94 -1.46 4.94
CA THR A 57 -15.98 -1.05 6.37
C THR A 57 -14.59 -0.89 6.99
N ASP A 58 -14.51 -0.23 8.15
CA ASP A 58 -13.24 -0.08 8.88
C ASP A 58 -12.78 -1.40 9.52
N ASP A 59 -13.71 -2.23 10.00
CA ASP A 59 -13.39 -3.58 10.49
C ASP A 59 -12.70 -4.41 9.40
N GLN A 60 -13.17 -4.30 8.16
CA GLN A 60 -12.55 -4.92 6.99
C GLN A 60 -11.13 -4.39 6.74
N ARG A 61 -10.92 -3.07 6.87
CA ARG A 61 -9.58 -2.45 6.75
C ARG A 61 -8.62 -2.96 7.81
N GLU A 62 -9.07 -3.10 9.06
CA GLU A 62 -8.25 -3.65 10.13
C GLU A 62 -7.88 -5.12 9.85
N GLN A 63 -8.82 -5.93 9.36
CA GLN A 63 -8.56 -7.31 8.94
C GLN A 63 -7.52 -7.40 7.81
N VAL A 64 -7.50 -6.45 6.86
CA VAL A 64 -6.44 -6.38 5.83
C VAL A 64 -5.07 -6.16 6.46
N VAL A 65 -4.97 -5.20 7.39
CA VAL A 65 -3.69 -4.90 8.07
C VAL A 65 -3.18 -6.13 8.82
N GLU A 66 -4.03 -6.78 9.59
CA GLU A 66 -3.67 -8.02 10.31
C GLU A 66 -3.25 -9.14 9.36
N LEU A 67 -3.95 -9.28 8.23
CA LEU A 67 -3.63 -10.28 7.21
C LEU A 67 -2.25 -10.01 6.60
N VAL A 68 -1.94 -8.77 6.25
CA VAL A 68 -0.63 -8.37 5.70
C VAL A 68 0.48 -8.63 6.72
N GLU A 69 0.32 -8.18 7.96
CA GLU A 69 1.29 -8.38 9.04
C GLU A 69 1.57 -9.87 9.29
N LYS A 70 0.52 -10.70 9.27
CA LYS A 70 0.63 -12.16 9.48
C LYS A 70 1.52 -12.84 8.44
N TYR A 71 1.45 -12.40 7.18
CA TYR A 71 2.20 -13.01 6.07
C TYR A 71 3.50 -12.27 5.74
N ASN A 72 3.79 -11.14 6.41
CA ASN A 72 4.98 -10.33 6.21
C ASN A 72 5.77 -10.09 7.51
N PRO A 73 6.43 -11.13 8.06
CA PRO A 73 7.19 -10.98 9.30
C PRO A 73 8.47 -10.14 9.13
N SER A 74 8.88 -9.85 7.89
CA SER A 74 10.17 -9.24 7.54
C SER A 74 10.11 -7.73 7.28
N GLU A 75 8.97 -7.07 7.54
CA GLU A 75 8.77 -5.63 7.30
C GLU A 75 9.07 -5.19 5.84
N LEU A 76 8.95 -6.08 4.86
CA LEU A 76 9.12 -5.77 3.44
C LEU A 76 7.90 -5.01 2.88
N GLU A 77 8.02 -4.38 1.73
CA GLU A 77 6.90 -3.65 1.13
C GLU A 77 5.96 -4.63 0.39
N LEU A 78 4.65 -4.55 0.68
CA LEU A 78 3.66 -5.36 -0.01
C LEU A 78 3.43 -4.80 -1.43
N ALA A 79 3.64 -5.65 -2.41
CA ALA A 79 3.21 -5.46 -3.78
C ALA A 79 2.25 -6.59 -4.21
N LEU A 80 1.48 -6.31 -5.25
CA LEU A 80 0.52 -7.26 -5.82
C LEU A 80 0.90 -7.53 -7.27
N THR A 81 0.91 -8.80 -7.65
CA THR A 81 1.03 -9.19 -9.05
C THR A 81 -0.34 -9.44 -9.65
N GLY A 82 -0.51 -9.08 -10.92
CA GLY A 82 -1.75 -9.32 -11.64
C GLY A 82 -1.59 -9.20 -13.15
N ALA A 83 -2.60 -9.67 -13.87
CA ALA A 83 -2.63 -9.62 -15.32
C ALA A 83 -4.07 -9.45 -15.83
N PHE A 84 -4.21 -8.85 -17.01
CA PHE A 84 -5.47 -8.80 -17.72
C PHE A 84 -5.83 -10.17 -18.28
N ASP A 85 -7.05 -10.61 -17.99
CA ASP A 85 -7.65 -11.81 -18.54
C ASP A 85 -8.58 -11.46 -19.71
N ALA A 86 -8.15 -11.81 -20.91
CA ALA A 86 -8.90 -11.57 -22.15
C ALA A 86 -10.22 -12.34 -22.25
N LYS A 87 -10.41 -13.42 -21.47
CA LYS A 87 -11.66 -14.19 -21.47
C LYS A 87 -12.74 -13.49 -20.65
N THR A 88 -12.36 -12.95 -19.50
CA THR A 88 -13.29 -12.30 -18.56
C THR A 88 -13.32 -10.77 -18.71
N ASN A 89 -12.38 -10.18 -19.45
CA ASN A 89 -12.14 -8.75 -19.56
C ASN A 89 -11.93 -8.07 -18.20
N LYS A 90 -11.25 -8.78 -17.29
CA LYS A 90 -10.96 -8.32 -15.93
C LYS A 90 -9.46 -8.28 -15.69
N PHE A 91 -9.03 -7.39 -14.82
CA PHE A 91 -7.66 -7.40 -14.33
C PHE A 91 -7.59 -8.27 -13.08
N ASN A 92 -6.93 -9.41 -13.21
CA ASN A 92 -6.89 -10.44 -12.19
C ASN A 92 -5.65 -10.31 -11.32
N LEU A 93 -5.83 -10.01 -10.03
CA LEU A 93 -4.78 -10.06 -9.02
C LEU A 93 -4.55 -11.51 -8.61
N THR A 94 -3.29 -11.95 -8.70
CA THR A 94 -2.92 -13.36 -8.59
C THR A 94 -2.00 -13.66 -7.41
N LYS A 95 -1.28 -12.67 -6.88
CA LYS A 95 -0.35 -12.91 -5.78
C LYS A 95 -0.01 -11.65 -5.01
N ALA A 96 0.18 -11.79 -3.71
CA ALA A 96 0.92 -10.85 -2.88
C ALA A 96 2.41 -11.23 -2.90
N VAL A 97 3.26 -10.25 -3.16
CA VAL A 97 4.71 -10.37 -3.11
C VAL A 97 5.26 -9.33 -2.14
N PHE A 98 6.29 -9.71 -1.41
CA PHE A 98 6.96 -8.86 -0.44
C PHE A 98 8.34 -8.52 -0.97
N LEU A 99 8.55 -7.25 -1.25
CA LEU A 99 9.70 -6.76 -2.01
C LEU A 99 10.54 -5.85 -1.13
N THR A 100 11.86 -5.86 -1.35
CA THR A 100 12.74 -4.81 -0.85
C THR A 100 12.43 -3.48 -1.56
N ASP A 101 12.93 -2.37 -1.04
CA ASP A 101 12.77 -1.06 -1.68
C ASP A 101 13.29 -1.07 -3.13
N ASP A 102 14.48 -1.64 -3.36
CA ASP A 102 15.06 -1.72 -4.71
C ASP A 102 14.23 -2.58 -5.66
N GLN A 103 13.67 -3.70 -5.18
CA GLN A 103 12.76 -4.55 -5.94
C GLN A 103 11.43 -3.85 -6.21
N LEU A 104 10.95 -3.05 -5.26
CA LEU A 104 9.70 -2.31 -5.38
C LEU A 104 9.78 -1.26 -6.49
N VAL A 105 10.93 -0.57 -6.63
CA VAL A 105 11.19 0.36 -7.74
C VAL A 105 11.06 -0.36 -9.09
N VAL A 106 11.61 -1.57 -9.23
CA VAL A 106 11.47 -2.38 -10.45
C VAL A 106 10.02 -2.78 -10.69
N HIS A 107 9.33 -3.26 -9.65
CA HIS A 107 7.92 -3.64 -9.72
C HIS A 107 7.04 -2.45 -10.16
N ARG A 108 7.37 -1.26 -9.66
CA ARG A 108 6.75 0.03 -10.02
C ARG A 108 7.49 0.71 -11.16
N PHE A 109 7.67 -0.01 -12.26
CA PHE A 109 8.52 0.37 -13.37
C PHE A 109 8.36 1.80 -13.93
N VAL A 110 7.24 2.48 -13.73
CA VAL A 110 7.09 3.91 -14.09
C VAL A 110 8.06 4.77 -13.27
N GLU A 111 8.15 4.51 -11.96
CA GLU A 111 9.12 5.16 -11.06
C GLU A 111 10.55 4.83 -11.51
N LEU A 112 10.82 3.61 -11.98
CA LEU A 112 12.12 3.23 -12.54
C LEU A 112 12.44 3.96 -13.86
N ILE A 113 11.46 4.15 -14.76
CA ILE A 113 11.67 4.91 -16.00
C ILE A 113 11.94 6.37 -15.67
N GLU A 114 11.18 6.97 -14.77
CA GLU A 114 11.40 8.35 -14.31
C GLU A 114 12.79 8.50 -13.69
N LEU A 115 13.17 7.58 -12.79
CA LEU A 115 14.50 7.56 -12.19
C LEU A 115 15.62 7.40 -13.23
N GLN A 116 15.45 6.55 -14.24
CA GLN A 116 16.43 6.42 -15.33
C GLN A 116 16.61 7.71 -16.14
N LEU A 117 15.54 8.50 -16.30
CA LEU A 117 15.60 9.76 -17.06
C LEU A 117 16.19 10.89 -16.23
N GLU A 118 15.92 10.92 -14.93
CA GLU A 118 16.36 11.97 -14.01
C GLU A 118 17.77 11.74 -13.47
N ASP A 119 18.08 10.51 -13.03
CA ASP A 119 19.36 10.10 -12.45
C ASP A 119 19.73 8.64 -12.84
N PRO A 120 20.38 8.47 -14.00
CA PRO A 120 20.80 7.15 -14.49
C PRO A 120 21.76 6.41 -13.55
N GLU A 121 22.58 7.13 -12.77
CA GLU A 121 23.54 6.50 -11.85
C GLU A 121 22.81 5.82 -10.69
N SER A 122 21.81 6.50 -10.12
CA SER A 122 20.95 5.93 -9.07
C SER A 122 20.07 4.80 -9.60
N ALA A 123 19.60 4.88 -10.86
CA ALA A 123 18.77 3.84 -11.47
C ALA A 123 19.54 2.53 -11.76
N ALA A 124 20.87 2.59 -11.93
CA ALA A 124 21.68 1.47 -12.39
C ALA A 124 21.53 0.22 -11.51
N GLY A 125 21.39 0.39 -10.18
CA GLY A 125 21.17 -0.70 -9.24
C GLY A 125 19.85 -1.44 -9.50
N SER A 126 18.74 -0.70 -9.64
CA SER A 126 17.42 -1.28 -9.92
C SER A 126 17.36 -1.94 -11.30
N VAL A 127 18.05 -1.40 -12.30
CA VAL A 127 18.14 -2.03 -13.64
C VAL A 127 18.92 -3.33 -13.60
N ALA A 128 20.06 -3.34 -12.91
CA ALA A 128 20.84 -4.56 -12.70
C ALA A 128 20.02 -5.60 -11.92
N LEU A 129 19.21 -5.17 -10.95
CA LEU A 129 18.31 -6.03 -10.19
C LEU A 129 17.21 -6.64 -11.08
N LEU A 130 16.58 -5.84 -11.93
CA LEU A 130 15.63 -6.32 -12.94
C LEU A 130 16.22 -7.44 -13.79
N LEU A 131 17.45 -7.29 -14.27
CA LEU A 131 18.12 -8.28 -15.11
C LEU A 131 18.50 -9.54 -14.31
N THR A 132 19.25 -9.36 -13.23
CA THR A 132 19.86 -10.47 -12.49
C THR A 132 18.84 -11.32 -11.75
N GLU A 133 17.79 -10.74 -11.16
CA GLU A 133 16.72 -11.54 -10.53
C GLU A 133 15.93 -12.35 -11.54
N ASN A 134 15.86 -11.89 -12.79
CA ASN A 134 15.18 -12.58 -13.88
C ASN A 134 16.10 -13.52 -14.69
N GLY A 135 17.37 -13.67 -14.30
CA GLY A 135 18.30 -14.63 -14.87
C GLY A 135 19.11 -14.13 -16.07
N HIS A 136 19.12 -12.82 -16.31
CA HIS A 136 19.95 -12.18 -17.34
C HIS A 136 21.26 -11.65 -16.73
N SER A 137 22.25 -11.35 -17.59
CA SER A 137 23.45 -10.64 -17.16
C SER A 137 23.10 -9.18 -16.86
N ALA A 138 23.75 -8.56 -15.87
CA ALA A 138 23.61 -7.12 -15.62
C ALA A 138 24.08 -6.26 -16.81
N ALA A 139 24.88 -6.83 -17.72
CA ALA A 139 25.31 -6.17 -18.94
C ALA A 139 24.28 -6.23 -20.08
N ASP A 140 23.20 -7.00 -19.95
CA ASP A 140 22.17 -7.16 -20.98
C ASP A 140 21.18 -5.98 -20.97
N THR A 141 21.69 -4.74 -21.10
CA THR A 141 20.89 -3.51 -21.00
C THR A 141 19.75 -3.47 -22.02
N HIS A 142 19.96 -4.03 -23.21
CA HIS A 142 18.93 -4.17 -24.24
C HIS A 142 17.71 -4.97 -23.77
N VAL A 143 17.88 -5.97 -22.90
CA VAL A 143 16.77 -6.74 -22.32
C VAL A 143 15.99 -5.89 -21.33
N ALA A 144 16.68 -5.06 -20.54
CA ALA A 144 16.01 -4.13 -19.62
C ALA A 144 15.20 -3.08 -20.39
N GLU A 145 15.77 -2.52 -21.46
CA GLU A 145 15.07 -1.59 -22.36
C GLU A 145 13.84 -2.24 -23.00
N GLU A 146 13.95 -3.49 -23.45
CA GLU A 146 12.83 -4.24 -24.00
C GLU A 146 11.73 -4.46 -22.95
N CYS A 147 12.09 -4.89 -21.72
CA CYS A 147 11.16 -5.04 -20.60
C CYS A 147 10.38 -3.74 -20.31
N LEU A 148 11.08 -2.63 -20.17
CA LEU A 148 10.49 -1.32 -19.86
C LEU A 148 9.58 -0.83 -20.98
N THR A 149 10.00 -1.01 -22.23
CA THR A 149 9.22 -0.65 -23.42
C THR A 149 7.92 -1.46 -23.50
N ILE A 150 8.00 -2.78 -23.29
CA ILE A 150 6.84 -3.67 -23.29
C ILE A 150 5.91 -3.31 -22.12
N ALA A 151 6.45 -3.11 -20.92
CA ALA A 151 5.66 -2.76 -19.74
C ALA A 151 4.92 -1.42 -19.93
N TYR A 152 5.59 -0.41 -20.50
CA TYR A 152 4.99 0.88 -20.78
C TYR A 152 3.89 0.80 -21.86
N ALA A 153 4.14 0.06 -22.95
CA ALA A 153 3.13 -0.18 -23.98
C ALA A 153 1.92 -0.92 -23.43
N LEU A 154 2.15 -1.95 -22.62
CA LEU A 154 1.10 -2.72 -21.96
C LEU A 154 0.27 -1.84 -21.00
N GLN A 155 0.92 -1.04 -20.15
CA GLN A 155 0.22 -0.12 -19.26
C GLN A 155 -0.59 0.92 -20.04
N THR A 156 -0.05 1.43 -21.16
CA THR A 156 -0.77 2.36 -22.03
C THR A 156 -2.06 1.75 -22.57
N LEU A 157 -2.00 0.51 -23.09
CA LEU A 157 -3.18 -0.20 -23.57
C LEU A 157 -4.18 -0.50 -22.45
N LEU A 158 -3.73 -0.96 -21.29
CA LEU A 158 -4.59 -1.24 -20.13
C LEU A 158 -5.32 0.02 -19.62
N ARG A 159 -4.66 1.18 -19.71
CA ARG A 159 -5.21 2.47 -19.25
C ARG A 159 -6.01 3.21 -20.33
N ALA A 160 -6.01 2.73 -21.57
CA ALA A 160 -6.88 3.21 -22.64
C ALA A 160 -8.35 2.81 -22.39
N PHE A 161 -8.60 1.73 -21.66
CA PHE A 161 -9.95 1.38 -21.20
C PHE A 161 -10.45 2.40 -20.15
N PRO A 162 -11.75 2.75 -20.14
CA PRO A 162 -12.32 3.66 -19.15
C PRO A 162 -12.07 3.20 -17.71
N SER A 163 -12.35 1.93 -17.44
CA SER A 163 -12.02 1.21 -16.21
C SER A 163 -12.03 -0.29 -16.49
N ILE A 164 -11.12 -1.04 -15.87
CA ILE A 164 -11.13 -2.50 -15.95
C ILE A 164 -11.58 -3.05 -14.59
N PRO A 165 -12.65 -3.89 -14.53
CA PRO A 165 -13.06 -4.51 -13.28
C PRO A 165 -11.97 -5.43 -12.74
N LEU A 166 -11.85 -5.49 -11.41
CA LEU A 166 -10.89 -6.38 -10.76
C LEU A 166 -11.46 -7.78 -10.56
N ALA A 167 -10.57 -8.75 -10.62
CA ALA A 167 -10.79 -10.11 -10.12
C ALA A 167 -9.64 -10.46 -9.17
N ILE A 168 -9.89 -11.38 -8.23
CA ILE A 168 -8.87 -11.90 -7.32
C ILE A 168 -8.88 -13.41 -7.45
N GLN A 169 -7.74 -14.00 -7.83
CA GLN A 169 -7.64 -15.43 -8.13
C GLN A 169 -8.69 -15.93 -9.15
N GLY A 170 -9.05 -15.09 -10.13
CA GLY A 170 -10.03 -15.37 -11.16
C GLY A 170 -11.49 -15.21 -10.73
N LEU A 171 -11.75 -14.88 -9.46
CA LEU A 171 -13.08 -14.61 -8.95
C LEU A 171 -13.40 -13.12 -9.08
N ALA A 172 -14.56 -12.82 -9.64
CA ALA A 172 -15.11 -11.46 -9.62
C ALA A 172 -15.34 -11.05 -8.16
N VAL A 173 -14.84 -9.88 -7.78
CA VAL A 173 -14.97 -9.41 -6.40
C VAL A 173 -15.88 -8.18 -6.38
N GLU A 174 -17.05 -8.33 -5.78
CA GLU A 174 -17.86 -7.22 -5.27
C GLU A 174 -17.79 -7.32 -3.74
N ILE A 175 -17.15 -6.34 -3.10
CA ILE A 175 -17.00 -6.29 -1.65
C ILE A 175 -18.10 -5.40 -1.10
N ASP A 176 -18.90 -5.97 -0.21
CA ASP A 176 -19.91 -5.28 0.59
C ASP A 176 -19.61 -5.45 2.10
N ASP A 177 -20.44 -4.84 2.94
CA ASP A 177 -20.29 -4.86 4.39
C ASP A 177 -20.38 -6.29 5.00
N ALA A 178 -20.98 -7.25 4.29
CA ALA A 178 -21.12 -8.63 4.72
C ALA A 178 -19.98 -9.54 4.24
N THR A 179 -19.11 -9.02 3.38
CA THR A 179 -18.03 -9.78 2.74
C THR A 179 -16.93 -10.12 3.75
N ASN A 180 -16.54 -11.41 3.82
CA ASN A 180 -15.38 -11.84 4.57
C ASN A 180 -14.09 -11.55 3.78
N ILE A 181 -13.39 -10.49 4.15
CA ILE A 181 -12.18 -10.02 3.47
C ILE A 181 -11.04 -11.04 3.54
N VAL A 182 -10.95 -11.82 4.61
CA VAL A 182 -9.89 -12.83 4.76
C VAL A 182 -10.06 -13.94 3.73
N ASP A 183 -11.30 -14.32 3.41
CA ASP A 183 -11.58 -15.33 2.39
C ASP A 183 -11.29 -14.81 0.97
N VAL A 184 -11.49 -13.51 0.75
CA VAL A 184 -11.26 -12.85 -0.54
C VAL A 184 -9.77 -12.58 -0.79
N PHE A 185 -9.07 -11.95 0.15
CA PHE A 185 -7.67 -11.55 -0.01
C PHE A 185 -6.67 -12.59 0.47
N GLY A 186 -7.03 -13.45 1.42
CA GLY A 186 -6.16 -14.52 1.92
C GLY A 186 -5.48 -15.31 0.80
N PRO A 187 -6.21 -15.78 -0.23
CA PRO A 187 -5.64 -16.49 -1.38
C PRO A 187 -4.56 -15.73 -2.17
N LEU A 188 -4.37 -14.41 -1.98
CA LEU A 188 -3.23 -13.69 -2.56
C LEU A 188 -1.91 -14.01 -1.83
N PHE A 189 -1.97 -14.23 -0.51
CA PHE A 189 -0.79 -14.43 0.35
C PHE A 189 -0.31 -15.87 0.41
N PHE A 190 -1.17 -16.83 0.08
CA PHE A 190 -0.82 -18.24 0.03
C PHE A 190 -1.41 -18.88 -1.23
N ALA A 191 -0.64 -19.76 -1.88
CA ALA A 191 -1.11 -20.46 -3.07
C ALA A 191 -2.43 -21.21 -2.73
N PRO A 192 -3.46 -21.13 -3.59
CA PRO A 192 -4.74 -21.74 -3.30
C PRO A 192 -4.56 -23.25 -3.13
N LYS A 193 -4.91 -23.78 -1.95
CA LYS A 193 -5.33 -25.18 -1.87
C LYS A 193 -6.61 -25.26 -2.70
N LYS A 194 -6.66 -26.14 -3.72
CA LYS A 194 -7.87 -26.40 -4.53
C LYS A 194 -9.09 -26.43 -3.61
N ALA A 195 -9.95 -25.42 -3.68
CA ALA A 195 -11.08 -25.30 -2.80
C ALA A 195 -12.08 -26.41 -3.16
N LYS A 196 -12.32 -27.33 -2.22
CA LYS A 196 -13.59 -28.06 -2.17
C LYS A 196 -14.60 -27.07 -1.58
N ILE A 197 -15.64 -26.76 -2.35
CA ILE A 197 -16.81 -26.06 -1.85
C ILE A 197 -17.41 -26.95 -0.76
N SER A 198 -17.38 -26.48 0.49
CA SER A 198 -18.15 -27.08 1.57
C SER A 198 -19.01 -26.00 2.19
N ASP A 199 -20.30 -26.04 1.86
CA ASP A 199 -21.34 -25.36 2.62
C ASP A 199 -21.33 -25.86 4.05
N LYS A 200 -20.75 -25.09 4.98
CA LYS A 200 -21.10 -25.22 6.40
C LYS A 200 -21.20 -23.84 7.05
N LYS A 201 -22.45 -23.49 7.31
CA LYS A 201 -22.91 -22.44 8.22
C LYS A 201 -22.30 -22.70 9.61
N HIS A 202 -21.42 -21.82 10.08
CA HIS A 202 -21.02 -21.77 11.49
C HIS A 202 -21.36 -20.41 12.08
N THR A 203 -22.44 -20.41 12.85
CA THR A 203 -22.71 -19.47 13.93
C THR A 203 -21.68 -19.71 15.04
N MET A 204 -20.91 -18.70 15.45
CA MET A 204 -20.38 -18.64 16.82
C MET A 204 -20.24 -17.20 17.32
N GLU A 205 -20.57 -17.09 18.61
CA GLU A 205 -20.73 -15.91 19.44
C GLU A 205 -19.42 -15.15 19.66
N ALA A 206 -19.56 -13.81 19.72
CA ALA A 206 -18.47 -12.90 19.98
C ALA A 206 -18.05 -12.94 21.46
N SER A 207 -16.78 -13.25 21.72
CA SER A 207 -16.10 -12.91 22.98
C SER A 207 -15.02 -11.86 22.69
N HIS A 208 -15.37 -10.60 22.88
CA HIS A 208 -14.45 -9.47 22.77
C HIS A 208 -13.48 -9.47 23.96
N THR A 209 -12.19 -9.63 23.69
CA THR A 209 -11.14 -9.20 24.62
C THR A 209 -10.25 -8.18 23.89
N PRO A 210 -10.05 -6.96 24.43
CA PRO A 210 -9.27 -5.94 23.76
C PRO A 210 -7.77 -6.28 23.86
N LYS A 211 -7.13 -6.56 22.72
CA LYS A 211 -5.67 -6.76 22.66
C LYS A 211 -4.95 -5.43 22.44
N LYS A 212 -3.99 -5.16 23.32
CA LYS A 212 -3.13 -3.96 23.33
C LYS A 212 -2.27 -3.85 22.05
N ARG A 213 -2.44 -2.76 21.28
CA ARG A 213 -1.50 -2.30 20.23
C ARG A 213 -0.13 -2.03 20.87
N LYS A 214 0.89 -2.83 20.51
CA LYS A 214 2.31 -2.63 20.90
C LYS A 214 2.91 -1.43 20.16
N ASN A 215 3.76 -0.67 20.84
CA ASN A 215 4.56 0.40 20.22
C ASN A 215 5.48 -0.20 19.14
N ARG A 216 5.64 0.48 18.00
CA ARG A 216 6.61 0.11 16.96
C ARG A 216 8.03 0.21 17.53
N VAL A 217 8.77 -0.89 17.47
CA VAL A 217 10.12 -1.00 18.08
C VAL A 217 11.12 -0.27 17.18
N GLY A 218 11.50 0.97 17.55
CA GLY A 218 12.60 1.68 16.88
C GLY A 218 12.62 3.21 16.95
N ALA A 219 11.53 3.90 17.32
CA ALA A 219 11.49 5.36 17.45
C ALA A 219 11.85 5.80 18.88
N LYS A 220 12.79 6.75 19.01
CA LYS A 220 13.24 7.26 20.32
C LYS A 220 12.26 8.26 20.93
N TYR A 221 11.70 9.14 20.10
CA TYR A 221 10.80 10.21 20.50
C TYR A 221 9.37 9.99 19.97
N THR A 222 8.40 10.59 20.64
CA THR A 222 7.00 10.65 20.24
C THR A 222 6.57 12.10 20.16
N LEU A 223 6.08 12.54 19.00
CA LEU A 223 5.45 13.84 18.81
C LEU A 223 3.99 13.75 19.26
N LEU A 224 3.60 14.59 20.22
CA LEU A 224 2.22 14.83 20.61
C LEU A 224 1.74 16.04 19.80
N PHE A 225 0.98 15.79 18.74
CA PHE A 225 0.59 16.83 17.79
C PHE A 225 -0.81 17.36 18.12
N SER A 226 -0.92 18.68 18.25
CA SER A 226 -2.19 19.40 18.43
C SER A 226 -2.54 20.10 17.11
N HIS A 227 -3.69 19.76 16.51
CA HIS A 227 -4.03 20.24 15.18
C HIS A 227 -4.52 21.70 15.17
N GLY A 228 -4.54 22.32 13.99
CA GLY A 228 -5.09 23.67 13.78
C GLY A 228 -6.61 23.70 13.81
N ASN A 229 -7.20 24.89 13.96
CA ASN A 229 -8.65 25.04 13.88
C ASN A 229 -9.17 24.65 12.48
N ALA A 230 -10.27 23.89 12.43
CA ALA A 230 -10.89 23.34 11.22
C ALA A 230 -10.00 22.38 10.40
N GLU A 231 -8.93 21.84 11.01
CA GLU A 231 -8.11 20.78 10.43
C GLU A 231 -8.81 19.42 10.52
N ASP A 232 -8.63 18.56 9.53
CA ASP A 232 -9.06 17.16 9.54
C ASP A 232 -7.80 16.27 9.66
N LEU A 233 -7.70 15.51 10.76
CA LEU A 233 -6.56 14.62 10.99
C LEU A 233 -6.37 13.57 9.89
N GLY A 234 -7.43 13.21 9.17
CA GLY A 234 -7.36 12.34 8.00
C GLY A 234 -6.63 12.98 6.82
N MET A 235 -6.67 14.30 6.67
CA MET A 235 -5.97 15.03 5.60
C MET A 235 -4.45 15.13 5.88
N VAL A 236 -4.06 15.28 7.15
CA VAL A 236 -2.64 15.35 7.56
C VAL A 236 -2.01 13.98 7.84
N TYR A 237 -2.78 12.90 7.72
CA TYR A 237 -2.27 11.54 7.93
C TYR A 237 -1.07 11.20 7.05
N ASP A 238 -1.10 11.59 5.77
CA ASP A 238 0.01 11.33 4.84
C ASP A 238 1.28 12.08 5.29
N TRP A 239 1.16 13.25 5.93
CA TRP A 239 2.28 13.97 6.54
C TRP A 239 2.81 13.28 7.81
N PHE A 240 1.92 12.84 8.71
CA PHE A 240 2.35 12.06 9.89
C PHE A 240 3.07 10.79 9.48
N ARG A 241 2.61 10.13 8.42
CA ARG A 241 3.25 8.94 7.86
C ARG A 241 4.66 9.27 7.39
N GLU A 242 4.84 10.39 6.70
CA GLU A 242 6.14 10.84 6.20
C GLU A 242 7.13 11.14 7.33
N VAL A 243 6.71 11.93 8.33
CA VAL A 243 7.56 12.30 9.48
C VAL A 243 7.88 11.09 10.38
N SER A 244 6.98 10.11 10.43
CA SER A 244 7.16 8.85 11.16
C SER A 244 7.98 7.80 10.40
N ARG A 245 8.32 8.01 9.11
CA ARG A 245 9.04 7.00 8.33
C ARG A 245 10.41 6.72 8.97
N ARG A 246 10.73 5.43 9.06
CA ARG A 246 12.07 4.95 9.33
C ARG A 246 12.78 4.81 7.99
N ILE A 247 13.59 5.80 7.64
CA ILE A 247 14.52 5.66 6.53
C ILE A 247 15.71 4.84 7.05
N ASN A 248 15.85 3.60 6.56
CA ASN A 248 17.06 2.81 6.72
C ASN A 248 18.00 3.02 5.51
N VAL A 249 18.03 4.25 4.97
CA VAL A 249 18.92 4.64 3.86
C VAL A 249 20.34 4.79 4.40
N ARG A 250 21.24 3.98 3.85
CA ARG A 250 22.69 4.21 3.91
C ARG A 250 22.98 5.61 3.38
N PRO A 251 24.01 6.34 3.86
CA PRO A 251 24.20 7.77 3.63
C PRO A 251 24.71 8.11 2.23
N HIS A 252 24.06 7.62 1.18
CA HIS A 252 24.26 8.03 -0.19
C HIS A 252 22.94 7.80 -0.93
N ILE A 253 22.46 8.87 -1.58
CA ILE A 253 21.28 8.92 -2.46
C ILE A 253 19.98 9.30 -1.73
N ILE A 254 19.77 10.62 -1.58
CA ILE A 254 18.46 11.25 -1.74
C ILE A 254 18.69 12.45 -2.65
N VAL A 255 18.23 12.37 -3.90
CA VAL A 255 18.00 13.53 -4.75
C VAL A 255 16.64 13.35 -5.41
N VAL A 256 15.59 13.95 -4.84
CA VAL A 256 14.54 14.64 -5.60
C VAL A 256 14.10 15.83 -4.75
N GLN A 257 14.27 17.03 -5.28
CA GLN A 257 13.92 18.29 -4.64
C GLN A 257 12.39 18.50 -4.65
N SER A 258 11.79 18.46 -3.46
CA SER A 258 10.86 19.48 -3.02
C SER A 258 11.14 19.72 -1.54
N THR A 259 11.54 20.96 -1.27
CA THR A 259 11.89 21.57 0.02
C THR A 259 11.42 20.81 1.27
N ASP A 260 12.39 20.41 2.09
CA ASP A 260 12.24 20.05 3.51
C ASP A 260 11.54 18.71 3.87
N VAL A 261 12.04 17.59 3.34
CA VAL A 261 11.69 16.24 3.85
C VAL A 261 12.37 15.99 5.20
N HIS A 262 11.69 16.38 6.28
CA HIS A 262 12.13 16.15 7.66
C HIS A 262 11.81 14.72 8.09
N ILE A 263 12.76 13.80 7.89
CA ILE A 263 12.69 12.42 8.38
C ILE A 263 13.08 12.44 9.87
N LEU A 264 12.10 12.51 10.77
CA LEU A 264 12.38 12.62 12.22
C LEU A 264 12.39 11.27 12.94
N GLN A 265 11.87 10.19 12.33
CA GLN A 265 11.77 8.85 12.93
C GLN A 265 11.16 8.90 14.35
N VAL A 266 10.01 9.57 14.44
CA VAL A 266 9.24 9.69 15.69
C VAL A 266 7.93 8.91 15.60
N ASN A 267 7.40 8.48 16.75
CA ASN A 267 5.98 8.13 16.79
C ASN A 267 5.17 9.43 16.77
N VAL A 268 3.97 9.43 16.19
CA VAL A 268 3.06 10.58 16.29
C VAL A 268 1.78 10.17 17.02
N MET A 269 1.39 10.97 18.00
CA MET A 269 0.09 10.93 18.67
C MET A 269 -0.64 12.22 18.30
N ALA A 270 -1.66 12.12 17.46
CA ALA A 270 -2.60 13.20 17.18
C ALA A 270 -3.97 12.84 17.77
N TYR A 271 -4.76 13.85 18.11
CA TYR A 271 -6.08 13.70 18.73
C TYR A 271 -7.01 14.82 18.26
N ASP A 272 -8.29 14.52 18.10
CA ASP A 272 -9.31 15.54 17.80
C ASP A 272 -9.71 16.27 19.09
N TYR A 273 -9.77 17.60 19.06
CA TYR A 273 -10.34 18.37 20.18
C TYR A 273 -11.80 18.01 20.43
N THR A 274 -12.26 18.23 21.66
CA THR A 274 -13.66 18.12 22.06
C THR A 274 -14.58 18.88 21.10
N GLY A 275 -15.51 18.17 20.47
CA GLY A 275 -16.46 18.71 19.49
C GLY A 275 -15.97 18.74 18.04
N TYR A 276 -14.77 18.21 17.75
CA TYR A 276 -14.21 18.06 16.40
C TYR A 276 -14.07 16.58 16.01
N GLY A 277 -14.09 16.31 14.70
CA GLY A 277 -13.92 14.96 14.15
C GLY A 277 -14.93 13.97 14.74
N ILE A 278 -14.41 12.95 15.43
CA ILE A 278 -15.23 11.96 16.16
C ILE A 278 -15.33 12.24 17.68
N SER A 279 -14.62 13.25 18.19
CA SER A 279 -14.64 13.64 19.60
C SER A 279 -15.94 14.39 19.93
N LEU A 280 -16.75 13.82 20.83
CA LEU A 280 -18.03 14.39 21.26
C LEU A 280 -17.83 15.55 22.24
N GLY A 281 -18.80 16.48 22.29
CA GLY A 281 -18.84 17.56 23.28
C GLY A 281 -18.99 18.95 22.67
N ILE A 282 -18.81 19.99 23.48
CA ILE A 282 -18.88 21.39 23.06
C ILE A 282 -17.46 21.98 23.14
N PRO A 283 -16.91 22.54 22.05
CA PRO A 283 -15.59 23.16 22.08
C PRO A 283 -15.55 24.35 23.06
N SER A 284 -14.55 24.37 23.94
CA SER A 284 -14.22 25.52 24.80
C SER A 284 -12.71 25.59 25.02
N GLU A 285 -12.22 26.73 25.48
CA GLU A 285 -10.79 26.89 25.80
C GLU A 285 -10.35 25.92 26.91
N GLU A 286 -11.17 25.75 27.94
CA GLU A 286 -10.93 24.78 29.02
C GLU A 286 -10.88 23.35 28.48
N ALA A 287 -11.74 23.02 27.50
CA ALA A 287 -11.76 21.69 26.89
C ALA A 287 -10.46 21.43 26.12
N VAL A 288 -9.94 22.40 25.36
CA VAL A 288 -8.66 22.26 24.63
C VAL A 288 -7.50 21.93 25.59
N TYR A 289 -7.42 22.62 26.73
CA TYR A 289 -6.42 22.30 27.76
C TYR A 289 -6.62 20.91 28.37
N SER A 290 -7.86 20.51 28.60
CA SER A 290 -8.15 19.16 29.11
C SER A 290 -7.82 18.07 28.08
N ASP A 291 -8.02 18.33 26.79
CA ASP A 291 -7.81 17.35 25.72
C ASP A 291 -6.33 16.98 25.57
N ILE A 292 -5.45 17.99 25.54
CA ILE A 292 -4.01 17.79 25.46
C ILE A 292 -3.45 17.10 26.71
N GLU A 293 -3.97 17.45 27.91
CA GLU A 293 -3.60 16.79 29.15
C GLU A 293 -4.01 15.32 29.15
N ALA A 294 -5.21 15.00 28.65
CA ALA A 294 -5.69 13.64 28.51
C ALA A 294 -4.84 12.84 27.51
N ALA A 295 -4.49 13.43 26.36
CA ALA A 295 -3.62 12.80 25.37
C ALA A 295 -2.20 12.53 25.92
N PHE A 296 -1.63 13.49 26.65
CA PHE A 296 -0.34 13.33 27.32
C PHE A 296 -0.41 12.25 28.41
N ALA A 297 -1.44 12.29 29.27
CA ALA A 297 -1.66 11.29 30.30
C ALA A 297 -1.84 9.88 29.71
N TYR A 298 -2.49 9.76 28.55
CA TYR A 298 -2.59 8.50 27.83
C TYR A 298 -1.21 7.98 27.39
N LEU A 299 -0.36 8.84 26.83
CA LEU A 299 1.00 8.46 26.44
C LEU A 299 1.84 7.96 27.63
N VAL A 300 1.80 8.68 28.75
CA VAL A 300 2.61 8.34 29.94
C VAL A 300 2.03 7.14 30.69
N ASN A 301 0.73 7.16 30.98
CA ASN A 301 0.11 6.20 31.89
C ASN A 301 -0.30 4.91 31.19
N VAL A 302 -0.76 4.99 29.93
CA VAL A 302 -1.27 3.83 29.18
C VAL A 302 -0.21 3.28 28.23
N LYS A 303 0.39 4.13 27.38
CA LYS A 303 1.42 3.71 26.43
C LYS A 303 2.81 3.56 27.06
N LYS A 304 2.98 4.00 28.31
CA LYS A 304 4.24 3.92 29.06
C LYS A 304 5.41 4.61 28.33
N THR A 305 5.11 5.65 27.56
CA THR A 305 6.13 6.51 26.95
C THR A 305 6.77 7.35 28.04
N ARG A 306 8.10 7.42 28.07
CA ARG A 306 8.81 8.24 29.05
C ARG A 306 8.54 9.73 28.76
N PRO A 307 8.14 10.55 29.75
CA PRO A 307 7.83 11.96 29.53
C PRO A 307 8.94 12.72 28.80
N GLU A 308 10.22 12.44 29.12
CA GLU A 308 11.38 13.07 28.48
C GLU A 308 11.56 12.72 26.99
N HIS A 309 10.77 11.78 26.47
CA HIS A 309 10.75 11.38 25.07
C HIS A 309 9.52 11.88 24.31
N ILE A 310 8.64 12.64 24.97
CA ILE A 310 7.45 13.23 24.35
C ILE A 310 7.78 14.69 24.00
N LEU A 311 7.59 15.04 22.73
CA LEU A 311 7.75 16.38 22.20
C LEU A 311 6.37 16.92 21.82
N LEU A 312 6.12 18.21 22.02
CA LEU A 312 4.92 18.88 21.55
C LEU A 312 5.20 19.60 20.23
#